data_AF-A0A2S8PWX5-F1
#
_entry.id   AF-A0A2S8PWX5-F1
#
_cell.length_a   1.000
_cell.length_b   1.000
_cell.length_c   1.000
_cell.angle_alpha   90.00
_cell.angle_beta   90.00
_cell.angle_gamma   90.00
#
_symmetry.space_group_name_H-M   'P 1'
#
loop_
_entity.id
_entity.type
_entity.pdbx_description
1 polymer ?
#
loop_
_entity_poly.entity_id
_entity_poly.type
_entity_poly.pdbx_seq_one_letter_code
_entity_poly.pdbx_strand_id
1 'polypeptide(L)'
;MNRFDNSDKPFTLSPITKGITYSLIYLTAIYPVHSAIATPITNIVAPNASGISHNTYDNFDIYAEGRVLNNSTKDIVSQLAGQIGKNPNLRDKSAKLIINEVTGGNRSNLSGQLEIAGDKASVLIANPNGITCDGCGFINTASAMLTTGKPKFDEKGALEFLSLTKGQIIIGNNGLNAQGTDSIDIISRALELNGKIQANNLNITQGTNRINYKEGTITSNIAGEGQAPQVSIDTKALGGMYANKIHLVSTENGVGVNLANLESTQEDITLSSNGKIALASVKAKTDLNVTAQEINIKPNNQVQAQRDILLTGDKITNAGGIITGQDMRIYGNKISNIGTKAILQANNNMWIQKNDQGDKSNLVENKSGTIKTNNGDLVVRTKQLNNIPNYYFTKRKLTQKELDRKKQLEEEEQRKVDYCKTNPYDISTCMFAGSNAFNSIFDHWEERPIESGRVLIDLKPSDIASGNNIYINSDNLINDSSNISAEKDIFLTGKELKTVRYLNSIATDNSGLNALRTNPPFYSTSTSATIPASTYIYYTKGIDSHDQRNHKTIDWYNWNNNDIILIEEADDHSNYLEIVRNS
;
A
#
# COMPACT_ATOMS: atom_id res chain seq x y z
N MET A 1 99.33 9.88 52.36
CA MET A 1 99.73 11.23 51.92
C MET A 1 98.64 11.73 50.96
N ASN A 2 97.81 12.68 51.44
CA ASN A 2 96.80 13.54 50.76
C ASN A 2 95.69 12.90 49.88
N ARG A 3 94.39 12.97 50.25
CA ARG A 3 93.36 14.07 50.18
C ARG A 3 92.72 14.25 48.79
N PHE A 4 91.38 14.16 48.72
CA PHE A 4 90.35 14.93 47.97
C PHE A 4 89.06 14.08 47.95
N ASP A 5 88.04 14.30 48.80
CA ASP A 5 87.06 15.39 48.95
C ASP A 5 85.78 15.25 48.08
N ASN A 6 84.65 15.38 48.77
CA ASN A 6 83.25 15.23 48.39
C ASN A 6 82.77 16.39 47.50
N SER A 7 81.72 16.14 46.69
CA SER A 7 80.57 17.07 46.64
C SER A 7 79.35 16.43 45.98
N ASP A 8 78.29 16.29 46.78
CA ASP A 8 76.91 16.14 46.33
C ASP A 8 76.49 17.32 45.45
N LYS A 9 75.81 17.03 44.33
CA LYS A 9 75.02 18.02 43.57
C LYS A 9 73.60 17.48 43.34
N PRO A 10 72.56 18.30 43.60
CA PRO A 10 71.18 17.91 43.38
C PRO A 10 70.86 17.86 41.88
N PHE A 11 70.13 16.82 41.45
CA PHE A 11 69.60 16.70 40.09
C PHE A 11 68.60 17.83 39.80
N THR A 12 69.03 18.84 39.05
CA THR A 12 68.17 19.88 38.50
C THR A 12 67.54 19.40 37.20
N LEU A 13 66.25 19.03 37.25
CA LEU A 13 65.45 18.78 36.05
C LEU A 13 65.32 20.04 35.18
N SER A 14 65.50 19.88 33.87
CA SER A 14 65.48 20.96 32.89
C SER A 14 64.14 21.75 32.89
N PRO A 15 64.13 23.03 32.47
CA PRO A 15 62.91 23.84 32.40
C PRO A 15 61.81 23.20 31.52
N ILE A 16 62.22 22.48 30.47
CA ILE A 16 61.33 21.79 29.53
C ILE A 16 60.61 20.63 30.23
N THR A 17 61.31 19.92 31.12
CA THR A 17 60.72 18.78 31.86
C THR A 17 59.74 19.23 32.94
N LYS A 18 59.87 20.46 33.47
CA LYS A 18 58.86 21.03 34.39
C LYS A 18 57.60 21.49 33.63
N GLY A 19 57.75 22.08 32.45
CA GLY A 19 56.62 22.55 31.63
C GLY A 19 55.67 21.43 31.17
N ILE A 20 56.22 20.26 30.83
CA ILE A 20 55.42 19.11 30.37
C ILE A 20 54.61 18.49 31.53
N THR A 21 55.18 18.41 32.73
CA THR A 21 54.50 17.85 33.92
C THR A 21 53.37 18.76 34.42
N TYR A 22 53.56 20.08 34.40
CA TYR A 22 52.48 21.03 34.74
C TYR A 22 51.36 21.04 33.69
N SER A 23 51.68 20.83 32.41
CA SER A 23 50.68 20.74 31.34
C SER A 23 49.85 19.45 31.44
N LEU A 24 50.44 18.34 31.88
CA LEU A 24 49.73 17.06 32.09
C LEU A 24 48.78 17.10 33.30
N ILE A 25 49.15 17.82 34.38
CA ILE A 25 48.30 18.02 35.57
C ILE A 25 47.18 19.03 35.29
N TYR A 26 47.43 20.05 34.45
CA TYR A 26 46.38 20.98 34.03
C TYR A 26 45.37 20.35 33.06
N LEU A 27 45.79 19.38 32.22
CA LEU A 27 44.89 18.69 31.29
C LEU A 27 43.90 17.77 32.03
N THR A 28 44.28 17.15 33.15
CA THR A 28 43.37 16.33 33.97
C THR A 28 42.51 17.14 34.94
N ALA A 29 42.81 18.42 35.16
CA ALA A 29 42.03 19.32 36.01
C ALA A 29 40.94 20.10 35.25
N ILE A 30 41.06 20.24 33.91
CA ILE A 30 40.10 20.98 33.06
C ILE A 30 39.19 20.04 32.25
N TYR A 31 39.64 18.82 31.95
CA TYR A 31 38.77 17.75 31.49
C TYR A 31 38.48 16.85 32.69
N PRO A 32 37.29 16.92 33.33
CA PRO A 32 36.85 15.78 34.11
C PRO A 32 36.96 14.58 33.17
N VAL A 33 37.77 13.59 33.55
CA VAL A 33 37.68 12.24 32.97
C VAL A 33 36.19 11.95 32.95
N HIS A 34 35.61 11.84 31.76
CA HIS A 34 34.20 11.57 31.57
C HIS A 34 33.90 10.42 32.52
N SER A 35 33.07 10.65 33.55
CA SER A 35 32.64 9.55 34.40
C SER A 35 32.05 8.54 33.43
N ALA A 36 32.68 7.38 33.28
CA ALA A 36 32.10 6.30 32.49
C ALA A 36 30.74 6.05 33.12
N ILE A 37 29.66 6.45 32.44
CA ILE A 37 28.31 6.24 32.92
C ILE A 37 28.14 4.72 32.95
N ALA A 38 28.15 4.15 34.15
CA ALA A 38 28.13 2.71 34.33
C ALA A 38 26.75 2.18 33.90
N THR A 39 26.72 1.25 32.96
CA THR A 39 25.50 0.60 32.49
C THR A 39 24.77 -0.07 33.65
N PRO A 40 23.48 0.23 33.88
CA PRO A 40 22.70 -0.39 34.95
C PRO A 40 22.60 -1.91 34.79
N ILE A 41 22.92 -2.65 35.86
CA ILE A 41 22.77 -4.11 35.93
C ILE A 41 21.55 -4.46 36.78
N THR A 42 20.66 -5.27 36.23
CA THR A 42 19.47 -5.80 36.91
C THR A 42 19.66 -7.28 37.16
N ASN A 43 19.84 -7.66 38.43
CA ASN A 43 19.76 -9.06 38.85
C ASN A 43 18.29 -9.50 38.83
N ILE A 44 17.88 -10.18 37.76
CA ILE A 44 16.51 -10.67 37.60
C ILE A 44 16.15 -11.63 38.75
N VAL A 45 14.86 -11.77 39.06
CA VAL A 45 14.39 -12.72 40.07
C VAL A 45 14.56 -14.17 39.60
N ALA A 46 14.56 -15.10 40.56
CA ALA A 46 14.64 -16.54 40.27
C ALA A 46 13.51 -16.96 39.30
N PRO A 47 13.81 -17.74 38.24
CA PRO A 47 12.77 -18.24 37.36
C PRO A 47 11.88 -19.25 38.08
N ASN A 48 10.59 -19.25 37.76
CA ASN A 48 9.63 -20.21 38.28
C ASN A 48 9.80 -21.61 37.65
N ALA A 49 8.89 -22.54 37.99
CA ALA A 49 8.91 -23.91 37.45
C ALA A 49 8.88 -23.93 35.91
N SER A 50 8.13 -23.01 35.30
CA SER A 50 8.00 -22.80 33.85
C SER A 50 9.20 -22.09 33.22
N GLY A 51 10.23 -21.73 33.99
CA GLY A 51 11.43 -21.05 33.49
C GLY A 51 11.26 -19.54 33.26
N ILE A 52 10.20 -18.94 33.80
CA ILE A 52 9.89 -17.52 33.66
C ILE A 52 10.44 -16.75 34.86
N SER A 53 11.29 -15.75 34.62
CA SER A 53 11.64 -14.71 35.58
C SER A 53 10.73 -13.50 35.37
N HIS A 54 9.83 -13.23 36.31
CA HIS A 54 8.87 -12.14 36.24
C HIS A 54 9.29 -10.99 37.16
N ASN A 55 9.70 -9.89 36.55
CA ASN A 55 10.24 -8.71 37.22
C ASN A 55 9.25 -7.56 37.05
N THR A 56 8.86 -6.94 38.16
CA THR A 56 7.90 -5.83 38.17
C THR A 56 8.60 -4.51 38.49
N TYR A 57 8.18 -3.43 37.84
CA TYR A 57 8.78 -2.12 37.96
C TYR A 57 7.73 -1.02 38.13
N ASP A 58 8.07 0.02 38.87
CA ASP A 58 7.33 1.29 38.80
C ASP A 58 7.66 2.04 37.50
N ASN A 59 8.95 2.02 37.11
CA ASN A 59 9.46 2.56 35.85
C ASN A 59 10.51 1.61 35.28
N PHE A 60 10.45 1.37 33.97
CA PHE A 60 11.45 0.57 33.26
C PHE A 60 11.88 1.32 32.00
N ASP A 61 13.02 1.99 32.10
CA ASP A 61 13.65 2.74 31.01
C ASP A 61 15.05 2.16 30.70
N ILE A 62 15.45 2.32 29.45
CA ILE A 62 16.79 1.98 28.95
C ILE A 62 17.34 3.26 28.32
N TYR A 63 18.43 3.78 28.88
CA TYR A 63 19.09 4.96 28.35
C TYR A 63 20.17 4.58 27.34
N ALA A 64 20.90 5.57 26.82
CA ALA A 64 21.87 5.38 25.74
C ALA A 64 23.01 4.40 26.10
N GLU A 65 23.42 4.37 27.36
CA GLU A 65 24.38 3.40 27.91
C GLU A 65 23.87 1.95 27.90
N GLY A 66 22.57 1.75 27.72
CA GLY A 66 21.92 0.44 27.71
C GLY A 66 21.54 -0.06 29.10
N ARG A 67 21.18 -1.34 29.18
CA ARG A 67 20.85 -2.03 30.44
C ARG A 67 21.21 -3.51 30.33
N VAL A 68 21.72 -4.09 31.41
CA VAL A 68 22.04 -5.51 31.50
C VAL A 68 21.02 -6.23 32.39
N LEU A 69 20.43 -7.31 31.89
CA LEU A 69 19.67 -8.29 32.65
C LEU A 69 20.61 -9.46 32.96
N ASN A 70 21.00 -9.61 34.23
CA ASN A 70 21.94 -10.66 34.63
C ASN A 70 21.22 -12.01 34.75
N ASN A 71 21.27 -12.84 33.71
CA ASN A 71 20.75 -14.20 33.66
C ASN A 71 21.86 -15.25 33.88
N SER A 72 22.97 -14.87 34.49
CA SER A 72 24.15 -15.74 34.65
C SER A 72 24.20 -16.43 36.01
N THR A 73 24.45 -17.73 36.02
CA THR A 73 24.70 -18.54 37.23
C THR A 73 26.18 -18.57 37.65
N LYS A 74 27.05 -17.92 36.86
CA LYS A 74 28.49 -17.79 37.07
C LYS A 74 28.96 -16.36 36.79
N ASP A 75 30.16 -16.00 37.24
CA ASP A 75 30.77 -14.72 36.87
C ASP A 75 31.03 -14.69 35.36
N ILE A 76 30.78 -13.55 34.72
CA ILE A 76 30.78 -13.40 33.27
C ILE A 76 31.25 -12.00 32.87
N VAL A 77 31.72 -11.86 31.63
CA VAL A 77 31.97 -10.56 31.00
C VAL A 77 30.75 -10.19 30.16
N SER A 78 30.01 -9.18 30.59
CA SER A 78 28.94 -8.54 29.83
C SER A 78 29.53 -7.61 28.77
N GLN A 79 28.85 -7.50 27.62
CA GLN A 79 29.23 -6.61 26.53
C GLN A 79 29.08 -5.14 26.92
N LEU A 80 28.03 -4.80 27.68
CA LEU A 80 27.72 -3.41 28.06
C LEU A 80 28.30 -2.99 29.42
N ALA A 81 28.48 -3.92 30.37
CA ALA A 81 28.88 -3.62 31.75
C ALA A 81 30.24 -4.20 32.15
N GLY A 82 30.92 -4.92 31.26
CA GLY A 82 32.21 -5.55 31.57
C GLY A 82 32.08 -6.71 32.55
N GLN A 83 33.07 -6.89 33.44
CA GLN A 83 33.07 -7.99 34.40
C GLN A 83 31.93 -7.82 35.41
N ILE A 84 31.02 -8.80 35.47
CA ILE A 84 29.93 -8.85 36.45
C ILE A 84 29.93 -10.20 37.18
N GLY A 85 29.50 -10.19 38.44
CA GLY A 85 29.32 -11.42 39.21
C GLY A 85 28.08 -12.20 38.79
N LYS A 86 28.00 -13.47 39.19
CA LYS A 86 26.78 -14.28 39.04
C LYS A 86 25.56 -13.59 39.67
N ASN A 87 24.38 -13.82 39.11
CA ASN A 87 23.14 -13.36 39.73
C ASN A 87 22.81 -14.21 40.98
N PRO A 88 22.82 -13.61 42.19
CA PRO A 88 22.59 -14.36 43.43
C PRO A 88 21.17 -14.93 43.55
N ASN A 89 20.20 -14.43 42.77
CA ASN A 89 18.81 -14.88 42.82
C ASN A 89 18.60 -16.25 42.15
N LEU A 90 19.46 -16.65 41.21
CA LEU A 90 19.16 -17.76 40.29
C LEU A 90 19.33 -19.16 40.90
N ARG A 91 20.01 -19.30 42.06
CA ARG A 91 20.23 -20.61 42.75
C ARG A 91 20.62 -21.77 41.81
N ASP A 92 21.34 -21.48 40.73
CA ASP A 92 21.81 -22.38 39.64
C ASP A 92 20.88 -22.62 38.44
N LYS A 93 19.72 -21.95 38.33
CA LYS A 93 18.83 -22.04 37.16
C LYS A 93 18.63 -20.69 36.48
N SER A 94 19.07 -20.57 35.23
CA SER A 94 18.79 -19.41 34.38
C SER A 94 17.35 -19.40 33.87
N ALA A 95 16.83 -18.20 33.62
CA ALA A 95 15.53 -18.00 33.01
C ALA A 95 15.56 -18.34 31.51
N LYS A 96 14.45 -18.83 30.98
CA LYS A 96 14.21 -18.99 29.53
C LYS A 96 13.38 -17.86 28.95
N LEU A 97 12.53 -17.26 29.78
CA LEU A 97 11.78 -16.04 29.48
C LEU A 97 11.97 -15.05 30.63
N ILE A 98 12.34 -13.82 30.31
CA ILE A 98 12.44 -12.72 31.25
C ILE A 98 11.33 -11.72 30.94
N ILE A 99 10.38 -11.57 31.86
CA ILE A 99 9.29 -10.60 31.76
C ILE A 99 9.66 -9.38 32.59
N ASN A 100 9.64 -8.21 31.97
CA ASN A 100 9.78 -6.91 32.61
C ASN A 100 8.45 -6.18 32.51
N GLU A 101 7.63 -6.26 33.55
CA GLU A 101 6.31 -5.64 33.61
C GLU A 101 6.37 -4.31 34.36
N VAL A 102 5.93 -3.23 33.71
CA VAL A 102 5.72 -1.95 34.37
C VAL A 102 4.31 -1.92 34.95
N THR A 103 4.25 -1.76 36.26
CA THR A 103 3.00 -1.68 37.04
C THR A 103 2.68 -0.25 37.49
N GLY A 104 3.64 0.67 37.39
CA GLY A 104 3.45 2.10 37.62
C GLY A 104 2.65 2.79 36.51
N GLY A 105 2.46 4.11 36.64
CA GLY A 105 1.63 4.91 35.73
C GLY A 105 2.36 5.50 34.51
N ASN A 106 3.68 5.32 34.41
CA ASN A 106 4.50 5.97 33.39
C ASN A 106 4.78 5.06 32.19
N ARG A 107 5.03 5.69 31.04
CA ARG A 107 5.53 5.05 29.82
C ARG A 107 7.00 4.67 29.96
N SER A 108 7.41 3.61 29.28
CA SER A 108 8.82 3.22 29.12
C SER A 108 9.49 3.93 27.95
N ASN A 109 10.71 4.42 28.12
CA ASN A 109 11.57 4.96 27.08
C ASN A 109 12.81 4.07 26.92
N LEU A 110 13.00 3.56 25.71
CA LEU A 110 14.08 2.64 25.36
C LEU A 110 14.95 3.31 24.29
N SER A 111 16.12 3.79 24.67
CA SER A 111 17.05 4.57 23.82
C SER A 111 18.44 3.94 23.71
N GLY A 112 18.59 2.68 24.10
CA GLY A 112 19.84 1.94 24.02
C GLY A 112 19.64 0.43 23.99
N GLN A 113 20.74 -0.32 24.12
CA GLN A 113 20.73 -1.78 24.01
C GLN A 113 20.30 -2.45 25.32
N LEU A 114 19.48 -3.50 25.21
CA LEU A 114 19.19 -4.42 26.31
C LEU A 114 20.03 -5.70 26.14
N GLU A 115 20.93 -5.96 27.07
CA GLU A 115 21.73 -7.18 27.09
C GLU A 115 21.18 -8.20 28.08
N ILE A 116 21.09 -9.47 27.68
CA ILE A 116 20.98 -10.59 28.60
C ILE A 116 22.37 -11.15 28.85
N ALA A 117 22.93 -10.95 30.04
CA ALA A 117 24.24 -11.50 30.39
C ALA A 117 24.09 -12.94 30.89
N GLY A 118 24.94 -13.86 30.40
CA GLY A 118 24.86 -15.28 30.73
C GLY A 118 24.05 -16.07 29.69
N ASP A 119 23.18 -16.96 30.16
CA ASP A 119 22.43 -17.85 29.27
C ASP A 119 21.41 -17.06 28.43
N LYS A 120 21.38 -17.36 27.11
CA LYS A 120 20.43 -16.77 26.16
C LYS A 120 18.99 -17.05 26.58
N ALA A 121 18.14 -16.04 26.54
CA ALA A 121 16.72 -16.13 26.88
C ALA A 121 15.88 -15.22 25.97
N SER A 122 14.55 -15.40 26.00
CA SER A 122 13.61 -14.45 25.42
C SER A 122 13.28 -13.33 26.41
N VAL A 123 12.93 -12.15 25.91
CA VAL A 123 12.55 -10.99 26.74
C VAL A 123 11.20 -10.43 26.34
N LEU A 124 10.38 -10.09 27.34
CA LEU A 124 9.10 -9.42 27.16
C LEU A 124 9.12 -8.14 28.00
N ILE A 125 8.90 -6.99 27.37
CA ILE A 125 8.73 -5.70 28.04
C ILE A 125 7.26 -5.30 27.92
N ALA A 126 6.54 -5.32 29.05
CA ALA A 126 5.13 -5.01 29.11
C ALA A 126 4.90 -3.68 29.83
N ASN A 127 4.31 -2.71 29.14
CA ASN A 127 3.89 -1.45 29.75
C ASN A 127 2.56 -0.95 29.14
N PRO A 128 1.42 -1.15 29.85
CA PRO A 128 0.11 -0.68 29.39
C PRO A 128 -0.02 0.83 29.16
N ASN A 129 0.88 1.65 29.74
CA ASN A 129 0.90 3.10 29.52
C ASN A 129 1.61 3.50 28.21
N GLY A 130 2.25 2.53 27.54
CA GLY A 130 2.95 2.70 26.27
C GLY A 130 4.45 2.44 26.39
N ILE A 131 5.10 2.35 25.23
CA ILE A 131 6.55 2.17 25.09
C ILE A 131 7.04 3.08 23.94
N THR A 132 8.08 3.86 24.18
CA THR A 132 8.84 4.55 23.12
C THR A 132 10.15 3.82 22.93
N CYS A 133 10.44 3.34 21.71
CA CYS A 133 11.76 2.86 21.32
C CYS A 133 12.38 3.85 20.35
N ASP A 134 13.51 4.47 20.72
CA ASP A 134 14.23 5.42 19.90
C ASP A 134 15.73 5.10 19.92
N GLY A 135 16.14 4.15 19.07
CA GLY A 135 17.50 3.61 19.03
C GLY A 135 17.68 2.36 19.90
N CYS A 136 16.59 1.70 20.26
CA CYS A 136 16.67 0.49 21.08
C CYS A 136 17.10 -0.74 20.28
N GLY A 137 17.70 -1.72 20.97
CA GLY A 137 18.07 -3.01 20.41
C GLY A 137 18.38 -4.05 21.48
N PHE A 138 18.75 -5.25 21.04
CA PHE A 138 18.88 -6.42 21.90
C PHE A 138 20.19 -7.18 21.67
N ILE A 139 20.84 -7.58 22.76
CA ILE A 139 22.07 -8.36 22.77
C ILE A 139 21.81 -9.68 23.51
N ASN A 140 22.29 -10.79 22.94
CA ASN A 140 22.14 -12.15 23.49
C ASN A 140 20.69 -12.52 23.82
N THR A 141 19.75 -12.06 23.00
CA THR A 141 18.31 -12.29 23.18
C THR A 141 17.83 -13.25 22.09
N ALA A 142 17.14 -14.32 22.48
CA ALA A 142 16.60 -15.29 21.52
C ALA A 142 15.44 -14.68 20.73
N SER A 143 14.43 -14.17 21.42
CA SER A 143 13.35 -13.39 20.83
C SER A 143 12.92 -12.29 21.78
N ALA A 144 12.41 -11.20 21.24
CA ALA A 144 11.98 -10.05 22.00
C ALA A 144 10.49 -9.76 21.77
N MET A 145 9.83 -9.18 22.78
CA MET A 145 8.46 -8.73 22.69
C MET A 145 8.31 -7.37 23.36
N LEU A 146 7.78 -6.40 22.63
CA LEU A 146 7.35 -5.11 23.17
C LEU A 146 5.82 -5.10 23.19
N THR A 147 5.23 -4.91 24.36
CA THR A 147 3.77 -4.94 24.47
C THR A 147 3.18 -3.89 25.41
N THR A 148 2.00 -3.40 25.06
CA THR A 148 1.13 -2.65 25.99
C THR A 148 0.05 -3.54 26.61
N GLY A 149 0.11 -4.85 26.34
CA GLY A 149 -0.74 -5.84 26.99
C GLY A 149 -0.27 -6.13 28.41
N LYS A 150 -1.22 -6.37 29.31
CA LYS A 150 -0.93 -6.80 30.68
C LYS A 150 -0.76 -8.33 30.72
N PRO A 151 0.40 -8.86 31.18
CA PRO A 151 0.60 -10.29 31.33
C PRO A 151 -0.23 -10.84 32.48
N LYS A 152 -0.75 -12.05 32.27
CA LYS A 152 -1.56 -12.78 33.23
C LYS A 152 -1.11 -14.23 33.24
N PHE A 153 -0.92 -14.74 34.45
CA PHE A 153 -0.30 -16.04 34.68
C PHE A 153 -1.34 -17.01 35.23
N ASP A 154 -1.18 -18.29 34.87
CA ASP A 154 -1.97 -19.37 35.46
C ASP A 154 -1.53 -19.68 36.90
N GLU A 155 -2.24 -20.58 37.57
CA GLU A 155 -1.93 -21.03 38.94
C GLU A 155 -0.53 -21.64 39.09
N LYS A 156 0.08 -22.11 37.99
CA LYS A 156 1.43 -22.69 37.95
C LYS A 156 2.50 -21.65 37.60
N GLY A 157 2.12 -20.40 37.39
CA GLY A 157 3.00 -19.30 37.03
C GLY A 157 3.41 -19.27 35.55
N ALA A 158 2.81 -20.07 34.68
CA ALA A 158 3.02 -19.95 33.23
C ALA A 158 2.26 -18.73 32.69
N LEU A 159 2.78 -18.08 31.64
CA LEU A 159 2.06 -16.99 30.97
C LEU A 159 0.83 -17.57 30.27
N GLU A 160 -0.36 -17.21 30.73
CA GLU A 160 -1.62 -17.72 30.22
C GLU A 160 -2.19 -16.78 29.14
N PHE A 161 -2.26 -15.48 29.45
CA PHE A 161 -2.79 -14.49 28.51
C PHE A 161 -2.10 -13.12 28.57
N LEU A 162 -2.10 -12.42 27.44
CA LEU A 162 -1.90 -10.97 27.37
C LEU A 162 -3.24 -10.28 27.14
N SER A 163 -3.58 -9.32 28.01
CA SER A 163 -4.78 -8.49 27.87
C SER A 163 -4.42 -7.11 27.35
N LEU A 164 -4.84 -6.78 26.14
CA LEU A 164 -4.48 -5.56 25.42
C LEU A 164 -5.71 -4.66 25.24
N THR A 165 -5.87 -3.67 26.11
CA THR A 165 -7.03 -2.74 26.12
C THR A 165 -6.65 -1.30 25.76
N LYS A 166 -5.38 -0.93 25.88
CA LYS A 166 -4.85 0.42 25.64
C LYS A 166 -3.35 0.42 25.34
N GLY A 167 -2.82 1.64 25.22
CA GLY A 167 -1.40 1.90 25.09
C GLY A 167 -0.95 1.95 23.63
N GLN A 168 0.02 2.83 23.39
CA GLN A 168 0.65 3.02 22.10
C GLN A 168 2.13 2.64 22.20
N ILE A 169 2.66 2.02 21.16
CA ILE A 169 4.10 1.89 20.96
C ILE A 169 4.54 2.92 19.92
N ILE A 170 5.62 3.63 20.20
CA ILE A 170 6.20 4.62 19.30
C ILE A 170 7.61 4.16 18.96
N ILE A 171 7.89 3.98 17.67
CA ILE A 171 9.24 3.82 17.17
C ILE A 171 9.72 5.20 16.72
N GLY A 172 10.64 5.78 17.48
CA GLY A 172 11.25 7.07 17.24
C GLY A 172 12.16 7.10 16.03
N ASN A 173 12.75 8.26 15.76
CA ASN A 173 13.55 8.53 14.56
C ASN A 173 14.79 7.64 14.45
N ASN A 174 15.39 7.26 15.57
CA ASN A 174 16.56 6.37 15.63
C ASN A 174 16.19 4.89 15.44
N GLY A 175 14.89 4.57 15.42
CA GLY A 175 14.38 3.26 15.05
C GLY A 175 14.53 2.17 16.11
N LEU A 176 14.35 0.93 15.68
CA LEU A 176 14.49 -0.31 16.44
C LEU A 176 15.40 -1.27 15.66
N ASN A 177 16.47 -1.76 16.28
CA ASN A 177 17.30 -2.82 15.72
C ASN A 177 17.15 -4.13 16.51
N ALA A 178 16.41 -5.07 15.93
CA ALA A 178 16.18 -6.41 16.45
C ALA A 178 16.84 -7.52 15.60
N GLN A 179 17.80 -7.19 14.73
CA GLN A 179 18.49 -8.17 13.88
C GLN A 179 19.36 -9.16 14.69
N GLY A 180 19.73 -8.82 15.93
CA GLY A 180 20.40 -9.72 16.87
C GLY A 180 19.49 -10.77 17.51
N THR A 181 18.20 -10.76 17.19
CA THR A 181 17.18 -11.69 17.71
C THR A 181 16.60 -12.55 16.60
N ASP A 182 16.10 -13.74 16.91
CA ASP A 182 15.46 -14.61 15.93
C ASP A 182 14.10 -14.01 15.48
N SER A 183 13.39 -13.37 16.40
CA SER A 183 12.11 -12.68 16.15
C SER A 183 11.83 -11.54 17.12
N ILE A 184 11.01 -10.59 16.67
CA ILE A 184 10.46 -9.50 17.47
C ILE A 184 8.94 -9.43 17.30
N ASP A 185 8.23 -9.45 18.42
CA ASP A 185 6.78 -9.22 18.47
C ASP A 185 6.49 -7.80 18.99
N ILE A 186 5.66 -7.05 18.26
CA ILE A 186 5.14 -5.74 18.70
C ILE A 186 3.63 -5.85 18.87
N ILE A 187 3.17 -5.83 20.12
CA ILE A 187 1.79 -6.10 20.49
C ILE A 187 1.21 -4.90 21.25
N SER A 188 0.47 -4.04 20.57
CA SER A 188 -0.03 -2.78 21.14
C SER A 188 -1.41 -2.42 20.62
N ARG A 189 -2.13 -1.49 21.24
CA ARG A 189 -3.40 -1.05 20.65
C ARG A 189 -3.15 -0.22 19.39
N ALA A 190 -2.14 0.65 19.45
CA ALA A 190 -1.67 1.45 18.32
C ALA A 190 -0.15 1.47 18.23
N LEU A 191 0.37 1.62 17.01
CA LEU A 191 1.79 1.72 16.70
C LEU A 191 2.04 2.96 15.83
N GLU A 192 2.98 3.80 16.24
CA GLU A 192 3.47 4.90 15.43
C GLU A 192 4.91 4.63 15.00
N LEU A 193 5.19 4.80 13.70
CA LEU A 193 6.46 4.44 13.10
C LEU A 193 7.10 5.68 12.47
N ASN A 194 7.98 6.34 13.25
CA ASN A 194 8.75 7.51 12.81
C ASN A 194 10.11 7.13 12.23
N GLY A 195 10.73 6.04 12.71
CA GLY A 195 11.98 5.49 12.20
C GLY A 195 11.86 4.04 11.74
N LYS A 196 13.00 3.42 11.41
CA LYS A 196 13.04 2.06 10.84
C LYS A 196 12.94 1.00 11.92
N ILE A 197 12.19 -0.07 11.65
CA ILE A 197 12.33 -1.36 12.34
C ILE A 197 13.19 -2.26 11.47
N GLN A 198 14.26 -2.81 12.04
CA GLN A 198 15.12 -3.80 11.39
C GLN A 198 15.06 -5.10 12.18
N ALA A 199 14.69 -6.21 11.56
CA ALA A 199 14.46 -7.48 12.25
C ALA A 199 14.81 -8.70 11.38
N ASN A 200 14.90 -9.88 11.99
CA ASN A 200 14.85 -11.13 11.23
C ASN A 200 13.38 -11.47 10.93
N ASN A 201 12.61 -11.87 11.94
CA ASN A 201 11.16 -12.07 11.82
C ASN A 201 10.42 -11.00 12.60
N LEU A 202 9.53 -10.25 11.94
CA LEU A 202 8.74 -9.19 12.55
C LEU A 202 7.26 -9.58 12.58
N ASN A 203 6.69 -9.72 13.77
CA ASN A 203 5.26 -9.89 13.96
C ASN A 203 4.66 -8.66 14.66
N ILE A 204 3.56 -8.16 14.13
CA ILE A 204 2.85 -7.01 14.68
C ILE A 204 1.39 -7.40 14.90
N THR A 205 0.91 -7.23 16.14
CA THR A 205 -0.50 -7.41 16.48
C THR A 205 -1.05 -6.11 17.06
N GLN A 206 -2.05 -5.52 16.40
CA GLN A 206 -2.68 -4.26 16.80
C GLN A 206 -4.16 -4.39 17.13
N GLY A 207 -4.70 -3.40 17.83
CA GLY A 207 -6.09 -3.34 18.27
C GLY A 207 -6.28 -3.86 19.69
N THR A 208 -7.53 -4.09 20.08
CA THR A 208 -7.87 -4.62 21.40
C THR A 208 -8.01 -6.13 21.37
N ASN A 209 -7.14 -6.82 22.08
CA ASN A 209 -6.97 -8.27 21.95
C ASN A 209 -6.76 -8.95 23.30
N ARG A 210 -7.24 -10.19 23.41
CA ARG A 210 -6.76 -11.16 24.39
C ARG A 210 -6.03 -12.26 23.65
N ILE A 211 -4.73 -12.37 23.89
CA ILE A 211 -3.88 -13.40 23.29
C ILE A 211 -3.74 -14.52 24.32
N ASN A 212 -4.24 -15.71 24.00
CA ASN A 212 -4.17 -16.88 24.87
C ASN A 212 -3.05 -17.80 24.42
N TYR A 213 -2.00 -17.93 25.23
CA TYR A 213 -0.83 -18.74 24.91
C TYR A 213 -1.05 -20.25 25.11
N LYS A 214 -2.04 -20.64 25.92
CA LYS A 214 -2.38 -22.04 26.16
C LYS A 214 -3.18 -22.64 25.01
N GLU A 215 -4.09 -21.85 24.43
CA GLU A 215 -4.95 -22.26 23.31
C GLU A 215 -4.36 -21.88 21.94
N GLY A 216 -3.39 -20.96 21.91
CA GLY A 216 -2.85 -20.42 20.65
C GLY A 216 -3.86 -19.55 19.91
N THR A 217 -4.80 -18.92 20.63
CA THR A 217 -5.90 -18.15 20.05
C THR A 217 -5.75 -16.65 20.32
N ILE A 218 -6.23 -15.84 19.37
CA ILE A 218 -6.41 -14.40 19.54
C ILE A 218 -7.91 -14.14 19.60
N THR A 219 -8.41 -13.74 20.76
CA THR A 219 -9.77 -13.21 20.89
C THR A 219 -9.71 -11.70 20.66
N SER A 220 -10.18 -11.27 19.49
CA SER A 220 -10.31 -9.86 19.12
C SER A 220 -11.58 -9.24 19.71
N ASN A 221 -11.65 -7.90 19.76
CA ASN A 221 -12.81 -7.12 20.22
C ASN A 221 -13.12 -7.19 21.71
N ILE A 222 -12.11 -7.34 22.57
CA ILE A 222 -12.29 -6.97 23.98
C ILE A 222 -12.49 -5.45 24.07
N ALA A 223 -13.25 -4.99 25.06
CA ALA A 223 -13.53 -3.56 25.23
C ALA A 223 -12.22 -2.77 25.43
N GLY A 224 -12.00 -1.77 24.57
CA GLY A 224 -10.88 -0.85 24.71
C GLY A 224 -11.12 0.20 25.81
N GLU A 225 -10.05 0.66 26.43
CA GLU A 225 -10.09 1.81 27.35
C GLU A 225 -9.88 3.11 26.56
N GLY A 226 -10.76 4.09 26.73
CA GLY A 226 -10.68 5.38 26.03
C GLY A 226 -11.10 5.32 24.56
N GLN A 227 -10.95 6.44 23.85
CA GLN A 227 -11.34 6.54 22.44
C GLN A 227 -10.48 5.63 21.55
N ALA A 228 -11.11 5.06 20.52
CA ALA A 228 -10.40 4.30 19.50
C ALA A 228 -9.39 5.21 18.76
N PRO A 229 -8.20 4.70 18.44
CA PRO A 229 -7.23 5.46 17.65
C PRO A 229 -7.78 5.69 16.24
N GLN A 230 -7.42 6.82 15.62
CA GLN A 230 -7.82 7.12 14.24
C GLN A 230 -7.20 6.14 13.23
N VAL A 231 -5.98 5.66 13.53
CA VAL A 231 -5.21 4.71 12.74
C VAL A 231 -4.47 3.80 13.74
N SER A 232 -4.49 2.49 13.53
CA SER A 232 -3.82 1.54 14.42
C SER A 232 -2.32 1.46 14.13
N ILE A 233 -1.91 1.72 12.88
CA ILE A 233 -0.50 1.84 12.49
C ILE A 233 -0.36 3.01 11.55
N ASP A 234 0.47 3.99 11.91
CA ASP A 234 0.79 5.11 11.03
C ASP A 234 2.29 5.19 10.77
N THR A 235 2.67 4.88 9.53
CA THR A 235 4.07 4.99 9.08
C THR A 235 4.34 6.38 8.51
N LYS A 236 5.25 7.12 9.15
CA LYS A 236 5.70 8.43 8.67
C LYS A 236 6.77 8.28 7.59
N ALA A 237 7.16 9.41 6.99
CA ALA A 237 8.05 9.44 5.82
C ALA A 237 9.41 8.73 6.01
N LEU A 238 10.00 8.83 7.21
CA LEU A 238 11.27 8.18 7.56
C LEU A 238 11.09 6.80 8.22
N GLY A 239 9.84 6.43 8.50
CA GLY A 239 9.48 5.14 9.06
C GLY A 239 9.56 4.02 8.02
N GLY A 240 9.61 2.78 8.49
CA GLY A 240 9.56 1.60 7.63
C GLY A 240 9.87 0.31 8.36
N MET A 241 9.56 -0.81 7.73
CA MET A 241 9.76 -2.16 8.27
C MET A 241 10.65 -2.95 7.32
N TYR A 242 11.78 -3.42 7.82
CA TYR A 242 12.80 -4.12 7.05
C TYR A 242 13.14 -5.42 7.76
N ALA A 243 12.68 -6.55 7.22
CA ALA A 243 12.85 -7.84 7.88
C ALA A 243 13.07 -8.99 6.89
N ASN A 244 13.48 -10.17 7.35
CA ASN A 244 13.45 -11.37 6.51
C ASN A 244 12.00 -11.75 6.20
N LYS A 245 11.11 -11.63 7.19
CA LYS A 245 9.66 -11.90 7.11
C LYS A 245 8.87 -10.84 7.87
N ILE A 246 7.71 -10.42 7.34
CA ILE A 246 6.80 -9.46 8.00
C ILE A 246 5.39 -10.05 8.08
N HIS A 247 4.85 -10.13 9.30
CA HIS A 247 3.47 -10.51 9.56
C HIS A 247 2.76 -9.44 10.40
N LEU A 248 1.60 -8.96 9.95
CA LEU A 248 0.88 -7.88 10.59
C LEU A 248 -0.62 -8.21 10.66
N VAL A 249 -1.18 -8.11 11.86
CA VAL A 249 -2.61 -8.27 12.13
C VAL A 249 -3.14 -7.05 12.89
N SER A 250 -4.16 -6.39 12.37
CA SER A 250 -4.88 -5.31 13.06
C SER A 250 -6.36 -5.67 13.21
N THR A 251 -6.81 -5.82 14.46
CA THR A 251 -8.12 -6.44 14.75
C THR A 251 -9.22 -5.46 15.11
N GLU A 252 -8.90 -4.19 15.43
CA GLU A 252 -9.90 -3.20 15.86
C GLU A 252 -10.74 -2.74 14.65
N ASN A 253 -12.03 -3.09 14.66
CA ASN A 253 -12.94 -2.85 13.54
C ASN A 253 -12.98 -1.38 13.12
N GLY A 254 -12.85 -1.12 11.81
CA GLY A 254 -12.93 0.23 11.24
C GLY A 254 -11.70 1.11 11.48
N VAL A 255 -10.75 0.69 12.32
CA VAL A 255 -9.49 1.41 12.51
C VAL A 255 -8.54 1.07 11.36
N GLY A 256 -8.07 2.10 10.66
CA GLY A 256 -7.22 1.92 9.48
C GLY A 256 -5.76 1.64 9.80
N VAL A 257 -5.04 1.16 8.78
CA VAL A 257 -3.60 0.95 8.78
C VAL A 257 -2.99 1.76 7.62
N ASN A 258 -1.97 2.56 7.89
CA ASN A 258 -1.21 3.31 6.89
C ASN A 258 0.24 2.84 6.86
N LEU A 259 0.61 2.14 5.78
CA LEU A 259 1.88 1.45 5.65
C LEU A 259 2.72 2.02 4.51
N ALA A 260 3.95 2.39 4.84
CA ALA A 260 4.95 2.84 3.89
C ALA A 260 6.29 2.16 4.19
N ASN A 261 7.11 1.97 3.15
CA ASN A 261 8.46 1.44 3.25
C ASN A 261 8.53 0.05 3.94
N LEU A 262 7.78 -0.91 3.41
CA LEU A 262 7.85 -2.31 3.82
C LEU A 262 8.77 -3.07 2.88
N GLU A 263 9.74 -3.79 3.42
CA GLU A 263 10.66 -4.63 2.66
C GLU A 263 10.92 -5.95 3.39
N SER A 264 10.57 -7.06 2.74
CA SER A 264 11.07 -8.38 3.15
C SER A 264 12.29 -8.76 2.32
N THR A 265 13.31 -9.33 2.95
CA THR A 265 14.60 -9.67 2.30
C THR A 265 14.75 -11.15 1.98
N GLN A 266 13.97 -12.04 2.63
CA GLN A 266 14.07 -13.50 2.44
C GLN A 266 12.73 -14.17 2.12
N GLU A 267 11.66 -13.82 2.84
CA GLU A 267 10.35 -14.51 2.79
C GLU A 267 9.20 -13.56 2.39
N ASP A 268 7.98 -13.84 2.82
CA ASP A 268 6.75 -13.17 2.44
C ASP A 268 6.44 -11.95 3.34
N ILE A 269 5.49 -11.14 2.85
CA ILE A 269 4.80 -10.13 3.65
C ILE A 269 3.33 -10.52 3.72
N THR A 270 2.81 -10.67 4.93
CA THR A 270 1.38 -10.95 5.16
C THR A 270 0.76 -9.87 6.03
N LEU A 271 -0.30 -9.23 5.52
CA LEU A 271 -1.00 -8.10 6.14
C LEU A 271 -2.49 -8.42 6.28
N SER A 272 -3.04 -8.29 7.48
CA SER A 272 -4.46 -8.48 7.76
C SER A 272 -5.01 -7.34 8.60
N SER A 273 -6.15 -6.78 8.20
CA SER A 273 -6.84 -5.74 8.96
C SER A 273 -8.36 -5.88 8.90
N ASN A 274 -9.02 -5.71 10.04
CA ASN A 274 -10.48 -5.55 10.11
C ASN A 274 -10.96 -4.14 9.67
N GLY A 275 -10.05 -3.28 9.22
CA GLY A 275 -10.34 -1.95 8.68
C GLY A 275 -9.77 -1.77 7.27
N LYS A 276 -9.41 -0.52 6.95
CA LYS A 276 -8.75 -0.17 5.68
C LYS A 276 -7.23 -0.34 5.79
N ILE A 277 -6.58 -0.78 4.71
CA ILE A 277 -5.13 -0.72 4.54
C ILE A 277 -4.79 0.25 3.40
N ALA A 278 -3.96 1.24 3.70
CA ALA A 278 -3.32 2.08 2.69
C ALA A 278 -1.86 1.66 2.51
N LEU A 279 -1.45 1.37 1.28
CA LEU A 279 -0.09 0.95 0.93
C LEU A 279 0.64 2.01 0.11
N ALA A 280 1.91 2.26 0.44
CA ALA A 280 2.76 3.18 -0.30
C ALA A 280 3.95 2.51 -1.03
N SER A 281 4.93 2.03 -0.28
CA SER A 281 6.09 1.34 -0.85
C SER A 281 6.19 -0.01 -0.18
N VAL A 282 6.00 -1.08 -0.96
CA VAL A 282 6.06 -2.46 -0.47
C VAL A 282 6.91 -3.29 -1.44
N LYS A 283 7.88 -4.03 -0.89
CA LYS A 283 8.71 -4.98 -1.62
C LYS A 283 8.77 -6.30 -0.86
N ALA A 284 8.05 -7.31 -1.35
CA ALA A 284 8.14 -8.66 -0.81
C ALA A 284 9.17 -9.48 -1.60
N LYS A 285 10.09 -10.15 -0.89
CA LYS A 285 11.07 -11.06 -1.49
C LYS A 285 10.41 -12.27 -2.14
N THR A 286 9.32 -12.77 -1.57
CA THR A 286 8.53 -13.86 -2.16
C THR A 286 7.12 -13.37 -2.45
N ASP A 287 6.15 -13.76 -1.63
CA ASP A 287 4.73 -13.50 -1.81
C ASP A 287 4.29 -12.28 -0.99
N LEU A 288 3.26 -11.57 -1.47
CA LEU A 288 2.55 -10.54 -0.71
C LEU A 288 1.07 -10.92 -0.57
N ASN A 289 0.63 -11.10 0.66
CA ASN A 289 -0.77 -11.39 0.99
C ASN A 289 -1.37 -10.23 1.77
N VAL A 290 -2.47 -9.64 1.27
CA VAL A 290 -3.14 -8.51 1.91
C VAL A 290 -4.63 -8.80 2.04
N THR A 291 -5.14 -8.78 3.26
CA THR A 291 -6.57 -8.90 3.57
C THR A 291 -7.05 -7.69 4.34
N ALA A 292 -8.07 -6.99 3.84
CA ALA A 292 -8.65 -5.81 4.49
C ALA A 292 -10.11 -5.61 4.09
N GLN A 293 -10.84 -4.72 4.78
CA GLN A 293 -12.14 -4.26 4.25
C GLN A 293 -11.95 -3.41 3.00
N GLU A 294 -11.01 -2.46 3.05
CA GLU A 294 -10.62 -1.65 1.91
C GLU A 294 -9.10 -1.67 1.71
N ILE A 295 -8.62 -1.78 0.48
CA ILE A 295 -7.20 -1.69 0.13
C ILE A 295 -7.01 -0.49 -0.81
N ASN A 296 -6.13 0.44 -0.44
CA ASN A 296 -5.90 1.69 -1.18
C ASN A 296 -4.42 1.91 -1.52
N ILE A 297 -4.14 2.15 -2.81
CA ILE A 297 -2.82 2.50 -3.33
C ILE A 297 -2.94 3.85 -4.04
N LYS A 298 -2.20 4.87 -3.60
CA LYS A 298 -2.24 6.22 -4.16
C LYS A 298 -1.38 6.35 -5.43
N PRO A 299 -1.54 7.41 -6.23
CA PRO A 299 -0.65 7.70 -7.34
C PRO A 299 0.83 7.71 -6.93
N ASN A 300 1.69 7.22 -7.82
CA ASN A 300 3.15 7.11 -7.65
C ASN A 300 3.63 6.12 -6.57
N ASN A 301 2.71 5.47 -5.83
CA ASN A 301 3.05 4.37 -4.93
C ASN A 301 3.37 3.10 -5.74
N GLN A 302 4.18 2.21 -5.18
CA GLN A 302 4.59 0.95 -5.80
C GLN A 302 4.51 -0.20 -4.79
N VAL A 303 3.79 -1.25 -5.17
CA VAL A 303 3.61 -2.48 -4.41
C VAL A 303 4.13 -3.62 -5.26
N GLN A 304 5.14 -4.33 -4.76
CA GLN A 304 5.88 -5.33 -5.53
C GLN A 304 6.11 -6.62 -4.74
N ALA A 305 6.03 -7.76 -5.43
CA ALA A 305 6.43 -9.07 -4.92
C ALA A 305 7.19 -9.84 -6.00
N GLN A 306 8.27 -10.56 -5.64
CA GLN A 306 9.04 -11.32 -6.65
C GLN A 306 8.32 -12.61 -7.09
N ARG A 307 7.46 -13.16 -6.25
CA ARG A 307 6.61 -14.30 -6.59
C ARG A 307 5.18 -13.85 -6.79
N ASP A 308 4.26 -14.12 -5.87
CA ASP A 308 2.82 -13.92 -6.07
C ASP A 308 2.27 -12.73 -5.28
N ILE A 309 1.17 -12.13 -5.75
CA ILE A 309 0.37 -11.16 -4.98
C ILE A 309 -1.06 -11.65 -4.82
N LEU A 310 -1.56 -11.68 -3.58
CA LEU A 310 -2.97 -11.87 -3.26
C LEU A 310 -3.52 -10.65 -2.52
N LEU A 311 -4.52 -10.00 -3.11
CA LEU A 311 -5.28 -8.91 -2.48
C LEU A 311 -6.72 -9.36 -2.26
N THR A 312 -7.19 -9.32 -1.03
CA THR A 312 -8.57 -9.65 -0.66
C THR A 312 -9.20 -8.48 0.10
N GLY A 313 -10.29 -7.94 -0.41
CA GLY A 313 -11.09 -6.96 0.31
C GLY A 313 -12.39 -6.59 -0.38
N ASP A 314 -13.31 -5.95 0.34
CA ASP A 314 -14.60 -5.56 -0.25
C ASP A 314 -14.40 -4.54 -1.38
N LYS A 315 -13.52 -3.56 -1.15
CA LYS A 315 -13.15 -2.53 -2.10
C LYS A 315 -11.64 -2.41 -2.25
N ILE A 316 -11.16 -2.48 -3.49
CA ILE A 316 -9.73 -2.36 -3.82
C ILE A 316 -9.57 -1.21 -4.80
N THR A 317 -8.84 -0.16 -4.41
CA THR A 317 -8.57 1.02 -5.25
C THR A 317 -7.08 1.16 -5.48
N ASN A 318 -6.66 0.97 -6.72
CA ASN A 318 -5.31 1.20 -7.19
C ASN A 318 -5.24 2.46 -8.06
N ALA A 319 -4.34 3.38 -7.71
CA ALA A 319 -3.95 4.50 -8.54
C ALA A 319 -2.43 4.56 -8.81
N GLY A 320 -1.67 3.59 -8.27
CA GLY A 320 -0.22 3.43 -8.42
C GLY A 320 0.14 2.12 -9.12
N GLY A 321 1.33 1.58 -8.88
CA GLY A 321 1.76 0.30 -9.46
C GLY A 321 1.60 -0.86 -8.48
N ILE A 322 0.98 -1.94 -8.93
CA ILE A 322 1.01 -3.26 -8.29
C ILE A 322 1.61 -4.22 -9.30
N ILE A 323 2.79 -4.75 -8.99
CA ILE A 323 3.59 -5.55 -9.93
C ILE A 323 4.06 -6.83 -9.25
N THR A 324 3.86 -7.97 -9.90
CA THR A 324 4.26 -9.27 -9.36
C THR A 324 5.10 -10.06 -10.37
N GLY A 325 6.09 -10.80 -9.87
CA GLY A 325 7.00 -11.60 -10.69
C GLY A 325 6.42 -12.93 -11.15
N GLN A 326 5.29 -13.37 -10.59
CA GLN A 326 4.54 -14.56 -11.00
C GLN A 326 3.05 -14.22 -11.15
N ASP A 327 2.18 -14.76 -10.31
CA ASP A 327 0.73 -14.64 -10.44
C ASP A 327 0.13 -13.54 -9.56
N MET A 328 -0.97 -12.94 -10.02
CA MET A 328 -1.75 -11.96 -9.24
C MET A 328 -3.19 -12.44 -9.04
N ARG A 329 -3.68 -12.40 -7.80
CA ARG A 329 -5.08 -12.66 -7.45
C ARG A 329 -5.65 -11.43 -6.75
N ILE A 330 -6.73 -10.89 -7.30
CA ILE A 330 -7.46 -9.74 -6.74
C ILE A 330 -8.90 -10.15 -6.50
N TYR A 331 -9.27 -10.24 -5.23
CA TYR A 331 -10.57 -10.65 -4.76
C TYR A 331 -11.30 -9.49 -4.10
N GLY A 332 -12.43 -9.06 -4.70
CA GLY A 332 -13.27 -8.04 -4.11
C GLY A 332 -14.57 -7.73 -4.83
N ASN A 333 -15.50 -7.07 -4.14
CA ASN A 333 -16.79 -6.68 -4.71
C ASN A 333 -16.65 -5.48 -5.66
N LYS A 334 -15.81 -4.51 -5.32
CA LYS A 334 -15.48 -3.37 -6.18
C LYS A 334 -13.97 -3.22 -6.35
N ILE A 335 -13.50 -3.30 -7.58
CA ILE A 335 -12.08 -3.21 -7.93
C ILE A 335 -11.89 -2.06 -8.91
N SER A 336 -11.05 -1.09 -8.54
CA SER A 336 -10.89 0.17 -9.26
C SER A 336 -9.40 0.42 -9.56
N ASN A 337 -9.01 0.38 -10.83
CA ASN A 337 -7.67 0.76 -11.32
C ASN A 337 -7.78 2.10 -12.04
N ILE A 338 -7.40 3.21 -11.39
CA ILE A 338 -7.76 4.57 -11.82
C ILE A 338 -6.53 5.47 -11.93
N GLY A 339 -6.34 6.06 -13.10
CA GLY A 339 -5.36 7.09 -13.38
C GLY A 339 -4.18 6.55 -14.18
N THR A 340 -3.43 7.48 -14.78
CA THR A 340 -2.37 7.17 -15.76
C THR A 340 -1.10 6.57 -15.14
N LYS A 341 -1.09 6.41 -13.81
CA LYS A 341 -0.04 5.74 -13.05
C LYS A 341 -0.51 4.40 -12.47
N ALA A 342 -1.80 4.09 -12.66
CA ALA A 342 -2.45 2.89 -12.17
C ALA A 342 -2.09 1.70 -13.06
N ILE A 343 -1.29 0.78 -12.52
CA ILE A 343 -0.86 -0.44 -13.20
C ILE A 343 -1.16 -1.62 -12.30
N LEU A 344 -1.87 -2.61 -12.81
CA LEU A 344 -1.92 -3.97 -12.30
C LEU A 344 -1.13 -4.84 -13.29
N GLN A 345 0.01 -5.39 -12.89
CA GLN A 345 0.86 -6.20 -13.76
C GLN A 345 1.26 -7.51 -13.10
N ALA A 346 0.94 -8.62 -13.75
CA ALA A 346 1.48 -9.94 -13.41
C ALA A 346 2.43 -10.43 -14.49
N ASN A 347 3.47 -11.17 -14.13
CA ASN A 347 4.34 -11.77 -15.13
C ASN A 347 3.66 -12.99 -15.78
N ASN A 348 2.98 -13.79 -14.98
CA ASN A 348 2.29 -15.00 -15.41
C ASN A 348 0.79 -14.71 -15.48
N ASN A 349 -0.02 -15.29 -14.61
CA ASN A 349 -1.48 -15.21 -14.70
C ASN A 349 -2.06 -14.15 -13.76
N MET A 350 -3.24 -13.64 -14.10
CA MET A 350 -3.98 -12.72 -13.25
C MET A 350 -5.46 -13.10 -13.15
N TRP A 351 -6.01 -13.08 -11.93
CA TRP A 351 -7.44 -13.27 -11.67
C TRP A 351 -8.02 -12.05 -10.95
N ILE A 352 -9.06 -11.45 -11.53
CA ILE A 352 -9.84 -10.36 -10.95
C ILE A 352 -11.28 -10.84 -10.81
N GLN A 353 -11.71 -11.11 -9.57
CA GLN A 353 -13.02 -11.70 -9.28
C GLN A 353 -13.44 -11.39 -7.84
N LYS A 354 -14.61 -11.86 -7.37
CA LYS A 354 -15.06 -11.57 -6.01
C LYS A 354 -14.31 -12.36 -4.94
N ASN A 355 -14.07 -13.64 -5.21
CA ASN A 355 -13.49 -14.60 -4.26
C ASN A 355 -12.80 -15.74 -5.02
N ASP A 356 -12.18 -16.67 -4.31
CA ASP A 356 -11.50 -17.84 -4.83
C ASP A 356 -12.43 -18.82 -5.60
N GLN A 357 -13.72 -18.86 -5.27
CA GLN A 357 -14.74 -19.67 -5.95
C GLN A 357 -15.07 -19.18 -7.37
N GLY A 358 -14.60 -17.98 -7.76
CA GLY A 358 -14.86 -17.42 -9.08
C GLY A 358 -16.19 -16.67 -9.20
N ASP A 359 -16.80 -16.27 -8.08
CA ASP A 359 -17.98 -15.42 -8.12
C ASP A 359 -17.68 -14.08 -8.79
N LYS A 360 -18.69 -13.50 -9.45
CA LYS A 360 -18.57 -12.20 -10.09
C LYS A 360 -18.45 -11.08 -9.05
N SER A 361 -17.45 -10.22 -9.19
CA SER A 361 -17.42 -8.90 -8.55
C SER A 361 -18.66 -8.09 -8.98
N ASN A 362 -19.06 -7.07 -8.21
CA ASN A 362 -20.12 -6.16 -8.65
C ASN A 362 -19.59 -5.19 -9.72
N LEU A 363 -18.37 -4.69 -9.55
CA LEU A 363 -17.75 -3.74 -10.47
C LEU A 363 -16.24 -3.94 -10.56
N VAL A 364 -15.74 -4.00 -11.79
CA VAL A 364 -14.32 -3.80 -12.11
C VAL A 364 -14.24 -2.57 -13.01
N GLU A 365 -13.48 -1.56 -12.63
CA GLU A 365 -13.26 -0.37 -13.44
C GLU A 365 -11.78 -0.13 -13.68
N ASN A 366 -11.42 0.05 -14.95
CA ASN A 366 -10.11 0.46 -15.42
C ASN A 366 -10.26 1.83 -16.10
N LYS A 367 -9.76 2.88 -15.46
CA LYS A 367 -9.98 4.28 -15.85
C LYS A 367 -8.67 5.02 -16.15
N SER A 368 -8.30 5.14 -17.41
CA SER A 368 -6.95 5.51 -17.87
C SER A 368 -5.82 4.70 -17.22
N GLY A 369 -6.11 3.50 -16.75
CA GLY A 369 -5.15 2.61 -16.12
C GLY A 369 -4.75 1.44 -17.03
N THR A 370 -3.75 0.68 -16.61
CA THR A 370 -3.30 -0.53 -17.30
C THR A 370 -3.54 -1.75 -16.42
N ILE A 371 -4.17 -2.78 -16.98
CA ILE A 371 -4.27 -4.13 -16.41
C ILE A 371 -3.60 -5.07 -17.40
N LYS A 372 -2.53 -5.76 -17.00
CA LYS A 372 -1.78 -6.60 -17.93
C LYS A 372 -1.16 -7.85 -17.32
N THR A 373 -1.04 -8.88 -18.13
CA THR A 373 -0.09 -9.98 -17.92
C THR A 373 1.03 -9.92 -18.96
N ASN A 374 2.25 -10.38 -18.62
CA ASN A 374 3.35 -10.44 -19.60
C ASN A 374 3.36 -11.73 -20.41
N ASN A 375 3.08 -12.88 -19.78
CA ASN A 375 3.21 -14.20 -20.42
C ASN A 375 2.02 -15.14 -20.19
N GLY A 376 1.18 -14.90 -19.19
CA GLY A 376 0.09 -15.82 -18.81
C GLY A 376 -1.30 -15.24 -19.06
N ASP A 377 -2.32 -15.98 -18.61
CA ASP A 377 -3.72 -15.64 -18.85
C ASP A 377 -4.23 -14.53 -17.93
N LEU A 378 -5.16 -13.72 -18.44
CA LEU A 378 -5.89 -12.74 -17.64
C LEU A 378 -7.36 -13.14 -17.55
N VAL A 379 -7.86 -13.35 -16.35
CA VAL A 379 -9.25 -13.71 -16.06
C VAL A 379 -9.93 -12.59 -15.29
N VAL A 380 -11.08 -12.12 -15.79
CA VAL A 380 -11.92 -11.10 -15.13
C VAL A 380 -13.34 -11.61 -15.01
N ARG A 381 -13.88 -11.71 -13.79
CA ARG A 381 -15.27 -12.10 -13.52
C ARG A 381 -16.00 -11.01 -12.75
N THR A 382 -16.97 -10.36 -13.37
CA THR A 382 -17.69 -9.23 -12.78
C THR A 382 -19.12 -9.11 -13.32
N LYS A 383 -19.99 -8.35 -12.67
CA LYS A 383 -21.28 -7.95 -13.24
C LYS A 383 -21.10 -6.78 -14.20
N GLN A 384 -20.25 -5.83 -13.84
CA GLN A 384 -19.92 -4.68 -14.69
C GLN A 384 -18.41 -4.54 -14.84
N LEU A 385 -17.94 -4.43 -16.09
CA LEU A 385 -16.56 -4.10 -16.44
C LEU A 385 -16.56 -2.79 -17.23
N ASN A 386 -15.92 -1.76 -16.69
CA ASN A 386 -15.76 -0.47 -17.35
C ASN A 386 -14.28 -0.25 -17.70
N ASN A 387 -13.94 -0.31 -18.98
CA ASN A 387 -12.62 0.04 -19.51
C ASN A 387 -12.74 1.34 -20.31
N ILE A 388 -12.49 2.49 -19.66
CA ILE A 388 -12.82 3.82 -20.20
C ILE A 388 -11.75 4.86 -19.86
N PRO A 389 -11.51 5.92 -20.65
CA PRO A 389 -10.69 7.04 -20.22
C PRO A 389 -11.22 7.70 -18.95
N ASN A 390 -10.32 8.22 -18.13
CA ASN A 390 -10.63 9.20 -17.11
C ASN A 390 -10.64 10.60 -17.76
N TYR A 391 -11.83 11.16 -17.99
CA TYR A 391 -11.99 12.44 -18.66
C TYR A 391 -11.59 13.62 -17.75
N TYR A 392 -10.64 14.45 -18.20
CA TYR A 392 -10.29 15.70 -17.53
C TYR A 392 -10.85 16.90 -18.30
N PHE A 393 -11.77 17.62 -17.67
CA PHE A 393 -12.31 18.87 -18.19
C PHE A 393 -11.66 20.05 -17.47
N THR A 394 -10.96 20.93 -18.20
CA THR A 394 -10.55 22.22 -17.66
C THR A 394 -11.57 23.30 -18.03
N LYS A 395 -11.82 24.23 -17.10
CA LYS A 395 -12.61 25.42 -17.39
C LYS A 395 -11.67 26.47 -17.98
N ARG A 396 -11.95 26.96 -19.19
CA ARG A 396 -11.29 28.17 -19.73
C ARG A 396 -12.30 29.29 -19.90
N LYS A 397 -11.85 30.51 -19.65
CA LYS A 397 -12.61 31.72 -20.03
C LYS A 397 -12.70 31.77 -21.55
N LEU A 398 -13.90 31.97 -22.07
CA LEU A 398 -14.10 32.16 -23.51
C LEU A 398 -13.39 33.45 -23.94
N THR A 399 -12.79 33.43 -25.12
CA THR A 399 -12.23 34.65 -25.72
C THR A 399 -13.36 35.60 -26.11
N GLN A 400 -13.08 36.91 -26.20
CA GLN A 400 -14.08 37.89 -26.62
C GLN A 400 -14.68 37.53 -28.00
N LYS A 401 -13.85 37.03 -28.92
CA LYS A 401 -14.28 36.54 -30.24
C LYS A 401 -15.28 35.38 -30.15
N GLU A 402 -15.08 34.44 -29.24
CA GLU A 402 -16.00 33.32 -29.01
C GLU A 402 -17.31 33.78 -28.34
N LEU A 403 -17.23 34.75 -27.43
CA LEU A 403 -18.39 35.35 -26.79
C LEU A 403 -19.24 36.18 -27.78
N ASP A 404 -18.60 36.94 -28.65
CA ASP A 404 -19.27 37.73 -29.69
C ASP A 404 -19.92 36.82 -30.74
N ARG A 405 -19.23 35.74 -31.13
CA ARG A 405 -19.78 34.71 -32.04
C ARG A 405 -21.00 34.02 -31.41
N LYS A 406 -20.96 33.75 -30.10
CA LYS A 406 -22.11 33.19 -29.37
C LYS A 406 -23.32 34.12 -29.47
N LYS A 407 -23.15 35.41 -29.19
CA LYS A 407 -24.24 36.40 -29.33
C LYS A 407 -24.79 36.44 -30.76
N GLN A 408 -23.91 36.41 -31.76
CA GLN A 408 -24.34 36.37 -33.17
C GLN A 408 -25.16 35.13 -33.50
N LEU A 409 -24.79 33.96 -32.96
CA LEU A 409 -25.53 32.72 -33.17
C LEU A 409 -26.90 32.74 -32.48
N GLU A 410 -26.98 33.26 -31.26
CA GLU A 410 -28.24 33.44 -30.52
C GLU A 410 -29.17 34.42 -31.27
N GLU A 411 -28.62 35.52 -31.81
CA GLU A 411 -29.38 36.47 -32.64
C GLU A 411 -29.80 35.88 -34.00
N GLU A 412 -29.01 34.97 -34.58
CA GLU A 412 -29.33 34.28 -35.84
C GLU A 412 -30.42 33.23 -35.62
N GLU A 413 -30.37 32.51 -34.50
CA GLU A 413 -31.38 31.54 -34.08
C GLU A 413 -32.70 32.23 -33.74
N GLN A 414 -32.65 33.31 -32.98
CA GLN A 414 -33.84 34.11 -32.67
C GLN A 414 -34.48 34.69 -33.94
N ARG A 415 -33.68 35.14 -34.92
CA ARG A 415 -34.17 35.58 -36.22
C ARG A 415 -34.86 34.46 -37.00
N LYS A 416 -34.35 33.23 -36.94
CA LYS A 416 -35.01 32.06 -37.56
C LYS A 416 -36.33 31.73 -36.88
N VAL A 417 -36.36 31.78 -35.54
CA VAL A 417 -37.58 31.59 -34.75
C VAL A 417 -38.63 32.64 -35.12
N ASP A 418 -38.25 33.91 -35.22
CA ASP A 418 -39.18 34.99 -35.56
C ASP A 418 -39.66 34.94 -37.01
N TYR A 419 -38.79 34.57 -37.96
CA TYR A 419 -39.18 34.28 -39.35
C TYR A 419 -40.20 33.13 -39.45
N CYS A 420 -39.98 32.06 -38.68
CA CYS A 420 -40.90 30.92 -38.69
C CYS A 420 -42.25 31.20 -38.03
N LYS A 421 -42.34 32.20 -37.13
CA LYS A 421 -43.63 32.67 -36.60
C LYS A 421 -44.48 33.37 -37.67
N THR A 422 -43.86 34.07 -38.62
CA THR A 422 -44.56 34.81 -39.68
C THR A 422 -44.77 33.99 -40.96
N ASN A 423 -43.97 32.93 -41.18
CA ASN A 423 -43.96 32.14 -42.40
C ASN A 423 -44.08 30.62 -42.12
N PRO A 424 -45.19 30.14 -41.51
CA PRO A 424 -45.30 28.79 -40.94
C PRO A 424 -45.36 27.64 -41.96
N TYR A 425 -45.51 27.95 -43.26
CA TYR A 425 -45.57 26.96 -44.34
C TYR A 425 -44.23 26.74 -45.06
N ASP A 426 -43.17 27.49 -44.71
CA ASP A 426 -41.80 27.25 -45.20
C ASP A 426 -41.15 26.11 -44.41
N ILE A 427 -41.59 24.90 -44.70
CA ILE A 427 -41.18 23.68 -44.01
C ILE A 427 -39.68 23.43 -44.13
N SER A 428 -39.05 23.75 -45.27
CA SER A 428 -37.60 23.58 -45.47
C SER A 428 -36.74 24.39 -44.49
N THR A 429 -37.17 25.61 -44.18
CA THR A 429 -36.45 26.52 -43.28
C THR A 429 -36.87 26.31 -41.82
N CYS A 430 -38.14 25.97 -41.59
CA CYS A 430 -38.74 25.93 -40.25
C CYS A 430 -38.80 24.54 -39.60
N MET A 431 -38.61 23.44 -40.36
CA MET A 431 -38.54 22.07 -39.80
C MET A 431 -37.36 21.91 -38.81
N PHE A 432 -36.31 22.74 -38.93
CA PHE A 432 -35.18 22.78 -38.01
C PHE A 432 -35.20 23.96 -37.02
N ALA A 433 -36.08 24.95 -37.20
CA ALA A 433 -36.14 26.16 -36.38
C ALA A 433 -37.18 26.11 -35.26
N GLY A 434 -37.94 25.00 -35.15
CA GLY A 434 -38.95 24.85 -34.12
C GLY A 434 -39.51 23.43 -34.08
N SER A 435 -38.79 22.51 -33.47
CA SER A 435 -39.45 21.35 -32.86
C SER A 435 -39.69 21.67 -31.39
N ASN A 436 -40.96 21.88 -31.04
CA ASN A 436 -41.45 21.89 -29.65
C ASN A 436 -41.30 20.51 -28.96
N ALA A 437 -40.48 19.60 -29.51
CA ALA A 437 -40.04 18.34 -28.93
C ALA A 437 -38.63 18.44 -28.28
N PHE A 438 -37.96 19.60 -28.37
CA PHE A 438 -36.63 19.79 -27.77
C PHE A 438 -36.66 20.50 -26.39
N ASN A 439 -37.73 21.23 -26.05
CA ASN A 439 -37.82 21.96 -24.78
C ASN A 439 -38.10 21.05 -23.56
N SER A 440 -38.58 19.81 -23.73
CA SER A 440 -38.84 18.91 -22.60
C SER A 440 -37.61 18.17 -22.07
N ILE A 441 -36.41 18.42 -22.62
CA ILE A 441 -35.15 17.80 -22.15
C ILE A 441 -34.25 18.83 -21.42
N PHE A 442 -34.56 20.13 -21.49
CA PHE A 442 -33.72 21.18 -20.88
C PHE A 442 -34.29 21.83 -19.61
N ASP A 443 -35.47 21.43 -19.13
CA ASP A 443 -36.12 22.03 -17.96
C ASP A 443 -35.48 21.74 -16.59
N HIS A 444 -34.25 21.21 -16.52
CA HIS A 444 -33.49 21.06 -15.26
C HIS A 444 -32.05 21.57 -15.34
N TRP A 445 -31.71 22.37 -16.34
CA TRP A 445 -30.43 23.09 -16.32
C TRP A 445 -30.63 24.42 -15.60
N GLU A 446 -30.24 24.46 -14.32
CA GLU A 446 -29.97 25.73 -13.62
C GLU A 446 -29.20 26.66 -14.58
N GLU A 447 -29.79 27.80 -14.92
CA GLU A 447 -29.11 28.89 -15.61
C GLU A 447 -27.94 29.36 -14.76
N ARG A 448 -26.77 28.75 -14.97
CA ARG A 448 -25.51 29.28 -14.50
C ARG A 448 -24.91 30.13 -15.61
N PRO A 449 -24.52 31.39 -15.37
CA PRO A 449 -23.88 32.22 -16.38
C PRO A 449 -22.62 31.51 -16.88
N ILE A 450 -22.63 31.08 -18.15
CA ILE A 450 -21.55 30.33 -18.78
C ILE A 450 -20.49 31.33 -19.28
N GLU A 451 -19.66 31.83 -18.37
CA GLU A 451 -18.40 32.53 -18.70
C GLU A 451 -17.24 31.55 -18.97
N SER A 452 -17.49 30.24 -18.93
CA SER A 452 -16.46 29.20 -19.03
C SER A 452 -16.85 28.05 -19.96
N GLY A 453 -15.99 27.76 -20.96
CA GLY A 453 -16.06 26.52 -21.74
C GLY A 453 -15.31 25.38 -21.02
N ARG A 454 -15.80 24.14 -21.13
CA ARG A 454 -15.05 22.94 -20.70
C ARG A 454 -14.25 22.41 -21.88
N VAL A 455 -12.92 22.39 -21.78
CA VAL A 455 -12.05 21.74 -22.77
C VAL A 455 -11.58 20.41 -22.21
N LEU A 456 -11.80 19.34 -22.96
CA LEU A 456 -11.21 18.03 -22.70
C LEU A 456 -9.73 18.10 -23.11
N ILE A 457 -8.82 18.02 -22.13
CA ILE A 457 -7.39 18.27 -22.36
C ILE A 457 -6.52 17.02 -22.39
N ASP A 458 -6.99 15.90 -21.84
CA ASP A 458 -6.23 14.65 -21.82
C ASP A 458 -7.21 13.47 -21.83
N LEU A 459 -7.15 12.69 -22.91
CA LEU A 459 -7.83 11.42 -23.07
C LEU A 459 -6.75 10.35 -23.10
N LYS A 460 -6.39 9.80 -21.93
CA LYS A 460 -5.54 8.61 -21.91
C LYS A 460 -6.44 7.38 -21.96
N PRO A 461 -6.37 6.56 -23.03
CA PRO A 461 -7.08 5.30 -23.09
C PRO A 461 -6.75 4.42 -21.88
N SER A 462 -7.71 3.62 -21.46
CA SER A 462 -7.42 2.48 -20.59
C SER A 462 -6.91 1.30 -21.42
N ASP A 463 -6.12 0.43 -20.79
CA ASP A 463 -5.56 -0.74 -21.44
C ASP A 463 -5.77 -2.00 -20.59
N ILE A 464 -6.33 -3.05 -21.20
CA ILE A 464 -6.44 -4.39 -20.63
C ILE A 464 -5.76 -5.35 -21.60
N ALA A 465 -4.62 -5.90 -21.21
CA ALA A 465 -3.79 -6.72 -22.08
C ALA A 465 -3.45 -8.09 -21.47
N SER A 466 -3.23 -9.10 -22.31
CA SER A 466 -2.68 -10.38 -21.86
C SER A 466 -1.56 -10.86 -22.77
N GLY A 467 -0.51 -11.40 -22.15
CA GLY A 467 0.57 -12.11 -22.84
C GLY A 467 0.19 -13.52 -23.33
N ASN A 468 -1.00 -14.01 -22.98
CA ASN A 468 -1.54 -15.28 -23.46
C ASN A 468 -3.02 -15.07 -23.84
N ASN A 469 -3.97 -15.65 -23.12
CA ASN A 469 -5.40 -15.46 -23.37
C ASN A 469 -6.07 -14.52 -22.37
N ILE A 470 -7.13 -13.84 -22.81
CA ILE A 470 -8.04 -13.10 -21.92
C ILE A 470 -9.34 -13.87 -21.75
N TYR A 471 -9.84 -14.00 -20.52
CA TYR A 471 -11.17 -14.53 -20.21
C TYR A 471 -11.97 -13.49 -19.42
N ILE A 472 -12.90 -12.79 -20.06
CA ILE A 472 -13.80 -11.84 -19.41
C ILE A 472 -15.21 -12.43 -19.35
N ASN A 473 -15.71 -12.63 -18.14
CA ASN A 473 -17.10 -12.95 -17.85
C ASN A 473 -17.74 -11.76 -17.15
N SER A 474 -18.38 -10.88 -17.92
CA SER A 474 -19.03 -9.65 -17.46
C SER A 474 -20.51 -9.64 -17.84
N ASP A 475 -21.45 -9.34 -16.94
CA ASP A 475 -22.84 -9.15 -17.41
C ASP A 475 -22.92 -7.95 -18.38
N ASN A 476 -22.24 -6.85 -18.06
CA ASN A 476 -22.15 -5.66 -18.90
C ASN A 476 -20.69 -5.24 -19.07
N LEU A 477 -20.17 -5.25 -20.30
CA LEU A 477 -18.82 -4.79 -20.64
C LEU A 477 -18.90 -3.47 -21.42
N ILE A 478 -18.32 -2.41 -20.87
CA ILE A 478 -18.13 -1.13 -21.56
C ILE A 478 -16.64 -0.96 -21.85
N ASN A 479 -16.29 -0.88 -23.14
CA ASN A 479 -14.97 -0.51 -23.61
C ASN A 479 -15.10 0.76 -24.47
N ASP A 480 -14.95 1.92 -23.85
CA ASP A 480 -15.06 3.22 -24.51
C ASP A 480 -13.66 3.80 -24.70
N SER A 481 -13.29 4.18 -25.93
CA SER A 481 -11.99 4.75 -26.31
C SER A 481 -10.79 4.14 -25.56
N SER A 482 -10.80 2.82 -25.43
CA SER A 482 -9.87 2.02 -24.66
C SER A 482 -9.60 0.70 -25.35
N ASN A 483 -8.57 -0.01 -24.90
CA ASN A 483 -8.07 -1.22 -25.55
C ASN A 483 -8.30 -2.46 -24.68
N ILE A 484 -8.67 -3.55 -25.34
CA ILE A 484 -8.60 -4.92 -24.80
C ILE A 484 -7.84 -5.75 -25.85
N SER A 485 -6.72 -6.38 -25.48
CA SER A 485 -5.89 -7.16 -26.41
C SER A 485 -5.26 -8.38 -25.76
N ALA A 486 -5.01 -9.42 -26.55
CA ALA A 486 -4.30 -10.62 -26.11
C ALA A 486 -3.32 -11.06 -27.19
N GLU A 487 -2.21 -11.70 -26.82
CA GLU A 487 -1.27 -12.30 -27.78
C GLU A 487 -1.84 -13.58 -28.43
N LYS A 488 -2.82 -14.22 -27.79
CA LYS A 488 -3.59 -15.34 -28.34
C LYS A 488 -5.08 -15.00 -28.42
N ASP A 489 -5.91 -15.65 -27.61
CA ASP A 489 -7.36 -15.59 -27.75
C ASP A 489 -8.01 -14.67 -26.71
N ILE A 490 -9.17 -14.12 -27.05
CA ILE A 490 -10.00 -13.34 -26.12
C ILE A 490 -11.35 -14.06 -25.99
N PHE A 491 -11.75 -14.38 -24.78
CA PHE A 491 -13.03 -15.01 -24.48
C PHE A 491 -13.90 -14.00 -23.75
N LEU A 492 -14.96 -13.51 -24.39
CA LEU A 492 -15.91 -12.56 -23.80
C LEU A 492 -17.27 -13.26 -23.60
N THR A 493 -17.76 -13.28 -22.36
CA THR A 493 -19.06 -13.85 -22.01
C THR A 493 -19.86 -12.85 -21.18
N GLY A 494 -21.16 -12.74 -21.44
CA GLY A 494 -21.97 -11.67 -20.85
C GLY A 494 -23.38 -11.51 -21.41
N LYS A 495 -24.04 -10.43 -21.01
CA LYS A 495 -25.35 -10.00 -21.53
C LYS A 495 -25.22 -8.85 -22.52
N GLU A 496 -24.36 -7.88 -22.23
CA GLU A 496 -24.18 -6.68 -23.04
C GLU A 496 -22.69 -6.36 -23.25
N LEU A 497 -22.33 -6.04 -24.50
CA LEU A 497 -21.03 -5.51 -24.89
C LEU A 497 -21.24 -4.16 -25.58
N LYS A 498 -20.67 -3.10 -25.01
CA LYS A 498 -20.64 -1.76 -25.59
C LYS A 498 -19.21 -1.35 -25.88
N THR A 499 -18.86 -1.29 -27.16
CA THR A 499 -17.59 -0.73 -27.63
C THR A 499 -17.85 0.62 -28.29
N VAL A 500 -17.18 1.67 -27.83
CA VAL A 500 -17.27 3.01 -28.44
C VAL A 500 -15.85 3.45 -28.79
N ARG A 501 -15.63 3.95 -30.01
CA ARG A 501 -14.38 4.62 -30.37
C ARG A 501 -14.70 6.05 -30.75
N TYR A 502 -14.03 7.00 -30.11
CA TYR A 502 -14.03 8.38 -30.58
C TYR A 502 -12.98 8.52 -31.68
N LEU A 503 -13.43 8.74 -32.92
CA LEU A 503 -12.57 9.26 -33.97
C LEU A 503 -12.36 10.75 -33.69
N ASN A 504 -11.18 11.10 -33.14
CA ASN A 504 -10.75 12.49 -33.13
C ASN A 504 -10.37 12.89 -34.55
N SER A 505 -11.35 13.28 -35.38
CA SER A 505 -11.04 14.19 -36.48
C SER A 505 -10.71 15.54 -35.83
N ILE A 506 -9.42 15.79 -35.53
CA ILE A 506 -8.96 17.16 -35.54
C ILE A 506 -9.12 17.58 -36.99
N ALA A 507 -10.23 18.24 -37.31
CA ALA A 507 -10.31 19.00 -38.53
C ALA A 507 -9.22 20.07 -38.42
N THR A 508 -8.01 19.77 -38.89
CA THR A 508 -7.06 20.78 -39.34
C THR A 508 -7.62 21.34 -40.63
N ASP A 509 -8.77 22.00 -40.53
CA ASP A 509 -9.18 22.92 -41.57
C ASP A 509 -8.25 24.12 -41.40
N ASN A 510 -7.29 24.25 -42.32
CA ASN A 510 -6.35 25.38 -42.42
C ASN A 510 -7.08 26.70 -42.74
N SER A 511 -8.40 26.76 -42.58
CA SER A 511 -9.21 27.95 -42.54
C SER A 511 -9.92 28.04 -41.18
N GLY A 512 -9.43 28.91 -40.30
CA GLY A 512 -9.95 29.12 -38.94
C GLY A 512 -11.35 29.75 -38.86
N LEU A 513 -12.32 29.29 -39.67
CA LEU A 513 -13.63 29.92 -39.84
C LEU A 513 -14.84 28.97 -39.87
N ASN A 514 -14.66 27.64 -39.98
CA ASN A 514 -15.79 26.69 -40.06
C ASN A 514 -16.06 25.85 -38.80
N ALA A 515 -15.22 25.89 -37.77
CA ALA A 515 -15.39 25.09 -36.53
C ALA A 515 -16.60 25.48 -35.65
N LEU A 516 -17.46 26.40 -36.10
CA LEU A 516 -18.61 26.94 -35.35
C LEU A 516 -19.92 26.89 -36.17
N ARG A 517 -19.96 26.13 -37.26
CA ARG A 517 -21.21 25.69 -37.88
C ARG A 517 -21.13 24.17 -38.03
N THR A 518 -22.18 23.48 -37.59
CA THR A 518 -22.41 22.03 -37.63
C THR A 518 -21.83 21.23 -36.46
N ASN A 519 -22.72 20.91 -35.51
CA ASN A 519 -22.62 19.94 -34.43
C ASN A 519 -21.43 20.08 -33.45
N PRO A 520 -21.62 19.75 -32.15
CA PRO A 520 -20.45 19.48 -31.32
C PRO A 520 -19.62 18.40 -32.02
N PRO A 521 -18.27 18.50 -32.08
CA PRO A 521 -17.43 17.50 -32.73
C PRO A 521 -17.42 16.23 -31.87
N PHE A 522 -18.52 15.51 -31.91
CA PHE A 522 -18.68 14.16 -31.40
C PHE A 522 -19.43 13.40 -32.49
N TYR A 523 -18.74 13.08 -33.59
CA TYR A 523 -19.15 11.90 -34.34
C TYR A 523 -18.74 10.70 -33.47
N SER A 524 -19.64 10.29 -32.57
CA SER A 524 -19.58 8.96 -31.99
C SER A 524 -20.07 7.99 -33.05
N THR A 525 -19.18 7.20 -33.64
CA THR A 525 -19.62 5.93 -34.21
C THR A 525 -19.86 5.00 -33.03
N SER A 526 -21.08 5.03 -32.47
CA SER A 526 -21.51 3.99 -31.55
C SER A 526 -21.79 2.74 -32.38
N THR A 527 -20.83 1.84 -32.50
CA THR A 527 -21.16 0.45 -32.78
C THR A 527 -21.66 -0.17 -31.47
N SER A 528 -22.87 0.22 -31.06
CA SER A 528 -23.57 -0.50 -29.99
C SER A 528 -24.15 -1.77 -30.60
N ALA A 529 -23.41 -2.86 -30.49
CA ALA A 529 -23.98 -4.17 -30.75
C ALA A 529 -24.69 -4.63 -29.46
N THR A 530 -25.99 -4.37 -29.32
CA THR A 530 -26.82 -5.05 -28.31
C THR A 530 -27.05 -6.47 -28.80
N ILE A 531 -26.08 -7.37 -28.57
CA ILE A 531 -26.17 -8.75 -29.04
C ILE A 531 -26.73 -9.64 -27.92
N PRO A 532 -27.93 -10.24 -28.07
CA PRO A 532 -28.52 -11.09 -27.03
C PRO A 532 -27.67 -12.33 -26.74
N ALA A 533 -27.86 -12.88 -25.54
CA ALA A 533 -27.02 -13.92 -24.96
C ALA A 533 -26.96 -15.21 -25.81
N SER A 534 -25.77 -15.50 -26.34
CA SER A 534 -25.25 -16.85 -26.67
C SER A 534 -23.74 -16.74 -26.80
N THR A 535 -22.99 -17.59 -26.11
CA THR A 535 -21.52 -17.75 -26.06
C THR A 535 -20.73 -17.24 -27.28
N TYR A 536 -19.71 -16.39 -27.04
CA TYR A 536 -18.80 -15.87 -28.07
C TYR A 536 -17.35 -16.30 -27.78
N ILE A 537 -16.67 -16.86 -28.79
CA ILE A 537 -15.23 -17.12 -28.79
C ILE A 537 -14.63 -16.22 -29.87
N TYR A 538 -13.56 -15.49 -29.51
CA TYR A 538 -12.77 -14.71 -30.42
C TYR A 538 -11.37 -15.34 -30.57
N TYR A 539 -10.98 -15.63 -31.82
CA TYR A 539 -9.65 -16.14 -32.18
C TYR A 539 -8.81 -15.02 -32.80
N THR A 540 -7.52 -14.94 -32.43
CA THR A 540 -6.54 -14.27 -33.30
C THR A 540 -5.66 -15.32 -33.95
N LYS A 541 -5.60 -15.31 -35.28
CA LYS A 541 -4.59 -16.07 -36.02
C LYS A 541 -3.35 -15.17 -36.07
N GLY A 542 -2.34 -15.49 -35.27
CA GLY A 542 -1.07 -14.73 -35.29
C GLY A 542 -0.40 -14.78 -36.66
N ILE A 543 0.56 -13.89 -36.90
CA ILE A 543 1.99 -14.24 -37.11
C ILE A 543 2.83 -13.06 -37.63
N ASP A 544 4.06 -13.06 -37.13
CA ASP A 544 5.36 -12.57 -37.61
C ASP A 544 5.66 -11.13 -38.01
N SER A 545 6.79 -10.73 -37.44
CA SER A 545 7.74 -9.72 -37.84
C SER A 545 8.25 -9.91 -39.28
N HIS A 546 7.66 -9.24 -40.27
CA HIS A 546 8.32 -8.62 -41.44
C HIS A 546 7.29 -8.19 -42.49
N ASP A 547 6.38 -7.25 -42.18
CA ASP A 547 5.75 -6.43 -43.23
C ASP A 547 5.15 -5.14 -42.61
N GLN A 548 5.30 -4.01 -43.30
CA GLN A 548 4.85 -2.69 -42.84
C GLN A 548 3.40 -2.35 -43.22
N ARG A 549 2.52 -3.36 -43.34
CA ARG A 549 1.09 -3.17 -43.60
C ARG A 549 0.28 -4.20 -42.80
N ASN A 550 0.11 -3.94 -41.51
CA ASN A 550 -0.58 -4.83 -40.57
C ASN A 550 -2.09 -4.57 -40.56
N HIS A 551 -2.85 -5.40 -41.27
CA HIS A 551 -4.30 -5.54 -41.12
C HIS A 551 -4.61 -6.31 -39.82
N LYS A 552 -5.66 -5.92 -39.08
CA LYS A 552 -6.16 -6.61 -37.88
C LYS A 552 -7.51 -7.26 -38.21
N THR A 553 -7.53 -8.56 -38.49
CA THR A 553 -8.76 -9.32 -38.71
C THR A 553 -9.33 -9.83 -37.39
N ILE A 554 -10.65 -9.72 -37.23
CA ILE A 554 -11.40 -10.13 -36.04
C ILE A 554 -12.39 -11.25 -36.43
N ASP A 555 -12.12 -12.51 -36.08
CA ASP A 555 -13.01 -13.66 -36.41
C ASP A 555 -13.84 -14.15 -35.20
N TRP A 556 -15.16 -14.38 -35.40
CA TRP A 556 -16.14 -14.77 -34.36
C TRP A 556 -16.88 -16.08 -34.71
N TYR A 557 -17.09 -16.97 -33.72
CA TYR A 557 -17.78 -18.26 -33.93
C TYR A 557 -18.95 -18.49 -32.94
N ASN A 558 -20.07 -19.04 -33.46
CA ASN A 558 -21.24 -19.50 -32.70
C ASN A 558 -21.32 -21.04 -32.68
N TRP A 559 -21.28 -21.65 -31.49
CA TRP A 559 -21.21 -23.11 -31.33
C TRP A 559 -22.56 -23.83 -31.27
N ASN A 560 -23.69 -23.10 -31.26
CA ASN A 560 -25.01 -23.72 -31.16
C ASN A 560 -25.73 -23.88 -32.51
N ASN A 561 -25.38 -23.07 -33.53
CA ASN A 561 -26.10 -23.03 -34.81
C ASN A 561 -25.23 -23.14 -36.07
N ASN A 562 -23.90 -23.28 -35.99
CA ASN A 562 -22.98 -23.27 -37.15
C ASN A 562 -23.02 -21.98 -38.01
N ASP A 563 -23.56 -20.85 -37.52
CA ASP A 563 -23.55 -19.59 -38.27
C ASP A 563 -22.34 -18.71 -37.94
N ILE A 564 -21.70 -18.17 -38.98
CA ILE A 564 -20.53 -17.29 -38.93
C ILE A 564 -21.01 -15.83 -39.10
N ILE A 565 -20.54 -14.90 -38.25
CA ILE A 565 -20.69 -13.46 -38.46
C ILE A 565 -19.29 -12.89 -38.75
N LEU A 566 -19.11 -12.35 -39.96
CA LEU A 566 -17.88 -11.66 -40.37
C LEU A 566 -17.92 -10.20 -39.93
N ILE A 567 -16.83 -9.70 -39.35
CA ILE A 567 -16.60 -8.26 -39.16
C ILE A 567 -15.32 -7.91 -39.92
N GLU A 568 -15.46 -7.43 -41.15
CA GLU A 568 -14.34 -6.80 -41.88
C GLU A 568 -14.22 -5.33 -41.47
N GLU A 569 -13.01 -4.91 -41.11
CA GLU A 569 -12.65 -3.49 -41.09
C GLU A 569 -12.33 -3.11 -42.54
N ALA A 570 -13.31 -2.53 -43.24
CA ALA A 570 -13.10 -2.05 -44.60
C ALA A 570 -12.23 -0.78 -44.57
N ASP A 571 -11.10 -0.82 -45.28
CA ASP A 571 -10.39 0.40 -45.64
C ASP A 571 -11.31 1.29 -46.50
N ASP A 572 -11.20 2.59 -46.24
CA ASP A 572 -11.91 3.72 -46.82
C ASP A 572 -13.30 4.10 -46.27
N HIS A 573 -13.25 5.10 -45.36
CA HIS A 573 -14.15 6.25 -45.25
C HIS A 573 -15.66 6.01 -45.07
N SER A 574 -16.10 4.77 -44.86
CA SER A 574 -17.51 4.44 -44.61
C SER A 574 -17.64 3.11 -43.87
N ASN A 575 -17.72 3.16 -42.54
CA ASN A 575 -17.96 1.98 -41.70
C ASN A 575 -19.44 1.56 -41.79
N TYR A 576 -19.75 0.53 -42.57
CA TYR A 576 -21.03 -0.17 -42.51
C TYR A 576 -20.89 -1.44 -41.64
N LEU A 577 -21.89 -1.67 -40.78
CA LEU A 577 -22.15 -2.96 -40.14
C LEU A 577 -23.07 -3.75 -41.09
N GLU A 578 -22.56 -4.71 -41.84
CA GLU A 578 -23.40 -5.55 -42.71
C GLU A 578 -23.76 -6.85 -41.98
N ILE A 579 -25.03 -6.99 -41.59
CA ILE A 579 -25.59 -8.25 -41.08
C ILE A 579 -25.99 -9.08 -42.31
N VAL A 580 -25.09 -9.91 -42.81
CA VAL A 580 -25.44 -10.87 -43.87
C VAL A 580 -26.09 -12.10 -43.23
N ARG A 581 -27.41 -12.19 -43.31
CA ARG A 581 -28.12 -13.46 -43.08
C ARG A 581 -28.01 -14.29 -44.35
N ASN A 582 -27.26 -15.38 -44.32
CA ASN A 582 -27.44 -16.40 -45.36
C ASN A 582 -28.59 -17.32 -44.95
N SER A 583 -29.54 -17.44 -45.88
CA SER A 583 -30.73 -18.29 -45.87
C SER A 583 -30.42 -19.78 -45.80
#